data_AF-A0A8T5QPA3-F1
#
_entry.id   AF-A0A8T5QPA3-F1
#
_cell.length_a   1.000
_cell.length_b   1.000
_cell.length_c   1.000
_cell.angle_alpha   90.00
_cell.angle_beta   90.00
_cell.angle_gamma   90.00
#
_symmetry.space_group_name_H-M   'P 1'
#
loop_
_entity.id
_entity.type
_entity.pdbx_description
1 polymer ?
#
loop_
_entity_poly.entity_id
_entity_poly.type
_entity_poly.pdbx_seq_one_letter_code
_entity_poly.pdbx_strand_id
1 'polypeptide(L)'
;MLLKGSAVLENVDEANLSRELEIAKFRNYGRENFSELIPYNVSYKSFIANSSKFYSIKLPDEISEYFIRVDLAPYFMMSEAPILADIQELILLKGSEYNFVANFREVKNHYHKWLIQKTPKEKIFFANTIINSVERNFSFQNFYNIALYGIILTYDKNSYNPRKAVELFDRAYEVVQSCKFSDRIKNKISYILKVYKGFAYLKEYEYLKALQTFKEALGINANGVTAYFYAALSARYIDNFDLSYDYLREIIEFDRARFRYAINFNQLKLFSFFYENAIFYNVFTENGFAQLLPDLDFLIKSLYSGEPNSMEVTYSKLINLDNLRIKEFFNDSVFREIQFLKEALDHYKLKNSGLIRIVEQIFRDKLVTLIEYIRNLIETHYFEQIKEE
;
A
#
# COMPACT_ATOMS: atom_id res chain seq x y z
N MET A 1 15.18 -43.47 35.94
CA MET A 1 14.10 -43.06 35.01
C MET A 1 13.84 -41.54 35.12
N LEU A 2 14.89 -40.70 34.99
CA LEU A 2 14.85 -39.25 35.26
C LEU A 2 15.79 -38.44 34.31
N LEU A 3 15.75 -38.70 32.99
CA LEU A 3 16.60 -38.01 32.01
C LEU A 3 15.87 -37.52 30.74
N LYS A 4 14.54 -37.37 30.78
CA LYS A 4 13.76 -36.86 29.62
C LYS A 4 13.23 -35.43 29.78
N GLY A 5 13.56 -34.74 30.88
CA GLY A 5 13.06 -33.39 31.19
C GLY A 5 13.95 -32.23 30.76
N SER A 6 15.29 -32.36 30.79
CA SER A 6 16.19 -31.23 30.48
C SER A 6 16.32 -30.97 28.98
N ALA A 7 16.42 -32.03 28.16
CA ALA A 7 16.58 -31.89 26.71
C ALA A 7 15.35 -31.24 26.03
N VAL A 8 14.15 -31.36 26.59
CA VAL A 8 12.94 -30.74 26.02
C VAL A 8 12.89 -29.24 26.31
N LEU A 9 13.38 -28.81 27.48
CA LEU A 9 13.44 -27.39 27.86
C LEU A 9 14.56 -26.65 27.11
N GLU A 10 15.75 -27.26 26.98
CA GLU A 10 16.87 -26.70 26.21
C GLU A 10 16.51 -26.50 24.72
N ASN A 11 15.80 -27.46 24.11
CA ASN A 11 15.36 -27.36 22.71
C ASN A 11 14.31 -26.26 22.47
N VAL A 12 13.46 -25.95 23.46
CA VAL A 12 12.46 -24.87 23.36
C VAL A 12 13.13 -23.50 23.47
N ASP A 13 14.13 -23.37 24.35
CA ASP A 13 14.91 -22.14 24.49
C ASP A 13 15.79 -21.87 23.25
N GLU A 14 16.40 -22.90 22.66
CA GLU A 14 17.16 -22.76 21.41
C GLU A 14 16.29 -22.38 20.21
N ALA A 15 15.12 -22.99 20.06
CA ALA A 15 14.18 -22.67 18.97
C ALA A 15 13.65 -21.23 19.07
N ASN A 16 13.33 -20.78 20.28
CA ASN A 16 12.92 -19.40 20.54
C ASN A 16 14.05 -18.40 20.23
N LEU A 17 15.27 -18.69 20.69
CA LEU A 17 16.45 -17.86 20.41
C LEU A 17 16.72 -17.75 18.90
N SER A 18 16.63 -18.88 18.18
CA SER A 18 16.83 -18.91 16.73
C SER A 18 15.81 -18.04 16.00
N ARG A 19 14.53 -18.12 16.38
CA ARG A 19 13.46 -17.28 15.82
C ARG A 19 13.68 -15.79 16.12
N GLU A 20 14.11 -15.44 17.32
CA GLU A 20 14.42 -14.04 17.67
C GLU A 20 15.60 -13.50 16.86
N LEU A 21 16.63 -14.32 16.64
CA LEU A 21 17.77 -13.97 15.80
C LEU A 21 17.37 -13.77 14.34
N GLU A 22 16.50 -14.62 13.78
CA GLU A 22 15.94 -14.43 12.43
C GLU A 22 15.18 -13.11 12.30
N ILE A 23 14.30 -12.81 13.26
CA ILE A 23 13.54 -11.55 13.29
C ILE A 23 14.49 -10.34 13.40
N ALA A 24 15.53 -10.43 14.23
CA ALA A 24 16.52 -9.37 14.39
C ALA A 24 17.30 -9.13 13.09
N LYS A 25 17.76 -10.20 12.43
CA LYS A 25 18.42 -10.12 11.12
C LYS A 25 17.50 -9.50 10.06
N PHE A 26 16.24 -9.92 10.02
CA PHE A 26 15.24 -9.38 9.10
C PHE A 26 15.00 -7.89 9.28
N ARG A 27 14.86 -7.42 10.53
CA ARG A 27 14.70 -6.00 10.84
C ARG A 27 15.95 -5.18 10.53
N ASN A 28 17.13 -5.73 10.82
CA ASN A 28 18.39 -5.07 10.50
C ASN A 28 18.57 -4.95 8.99
N TYR A 29 18.28 -6.01 8.24
CA TYR A 29 18.27 -5.97 6.77
C TYR A 29 17.36 -4.87 6.23
N GLY A 30 16.13 -4.78 6.76
CA GLY A 30 15.20 -3.70 6.39
C GLY A 30 15.77 -2.31 6.67
N ARG A 31 16.37 -2.10 7.84
CA ARG A 31 17.00 -0.80 8.20
C ARG A 31 18.23 -0.48 7.34
N GLU A 32 19.07 -1.46 7.06
CA GLU A 32 20.27 -1.26 6.24
C GLU A 32 19.91 -0.92 4.80
N ASN A 33 18.88 -1.57 4.23
CA ASN A 33 18.50 -1.37 2.84
C ASN A 33 17.47 -0.25 2.63
N PHE A 34 16.67 0.11 3.63
CA PHE A 34 15.57 1.09 3.48
C PHE A 34 15.59 2.21 4.54
N SER A 35 16.63 2.25 5.38
CA SER A 35 16.87 3.29 6.38
C SER A 35 15.67 3.50 7.31
N GLU A 36 15.30 4.76 7.57
CA GLU A 36 14.19 5.16 8.45
C GLU A 36 12.82 5.17 7.77
N LEU A 37 12.72 4.69 6.51
CA LEU A 37 11.48 4.74 5.74
C LEU A 37 10.46 3.66 6.15
N ILE A 38 10.87 2.72 7.00
CA ILE A 38 9.98 1.67 7.52
C ILE A 38 9.02 2.28 8.55
N PRO A 39 7.70 2.31 8.29
CA PRO A 39 6.79 3.15 9.06
C PRO A 39 6.30 2.43 10.33
N TYR A 40 7.11 2.24 11.37
CA TYR A 40 6.67 1.46 12.54
C TYR A 40 5.45 2.04 13.28
N ASN A 41 5.41 3.36 13.51
CA ASN A 41 4.36 4.01 14.30
C ASN A 41 3.68 5.13 13.50
N VAL A 42 2.45 4.92 13.06
CA VAL A 42 1.67 5.92 12.31
C VAL A 42 0.50 6.39 13.17
N SER A 43 0.49 7.69 13.50
CA SER A 43 -0.63 8.29 14.21
C SER A 43 -1.85 8.49 13.29
N TYR A 44 -3.06 8.57 13.86
CA TYR A 44 -4.27 8.94 13.11
C TYR A 44 -4.09 10.21 12.27
N LYS A 45 -3.52 11.27 12.86
CA LYS A 45 -3.28 12.55 12.15
C LYS A 45 -2.33 12.37 10.97
N SER A 46 -1.25 11.62 11.17
CA SER A 46 -0.27 11.32 10.12
C SER A 46 -0.88 10.48 9.00
N PHE A 47 -1.69 9.48 9.34
CA PHE A 47 -2.41 8.65 8.39
C PHE A 47 -3.36 9.49 7.52
N ILE A 48 -4.21 10.31 8.14
CA ILE A 48 -5.15 11.17 7.42
C ILE A 48 -4.40 12.11 6.48
N ALA A 49 -3.39 12.84 6.97
CA ALA A 49 -2.60 13.77 6.15
C ALA A 49 -1.94 13.08 4.95
N ASN A 50 -1.38 11.88 5.16
CA ASN A 50 -0.72 11.11 4.10
C ASN A 50 -1.74 10.59 3.07
N SER A 51 -2.87 10.04 3.53
CA SER A 51 -3.94 9.58 2.66
C SER A 51 -4.56 10.71 1.83
N SER A 52 -4.79 11.89 2.42
CA SER A 52 -5.25 13.08 1.68
C SER A 52 -4.27 13.51 0.60
N LYS A 53 -2.96 13.52 0.91
CA LYS A 53 -1.91 13.81 -0.08
C LYS A 53 -1.95 12.79 -1.22
N PHE A 54 -2.09 11.51 -0.91
CA PHE A 54 -2.23 10.45 -1.92
C PHE A 54 -3.45 10.68 -2.83
N TYR A 55 -4.64 10.85 -2.26
CA TYR A 55 -5.88 11.00 -3.04
C TYR A 55 -6.02 12.32 -3.80
N SER A 56 -5.22 13.33 -3.44
CA SER A 56 -5.11 14.56 -4.23
C SER A 56 -4.43 14.35 -5.59
N ILE A 57 -3.70 13.24 -5.74
CA ILE A 57 -3.00 12.87 -6.97
C ILE A 57 -3.93 12.01 -7.82
N LYS A 58 -4.17 12.44 -9.07
CA LYS A 58 -4.91 11.64 -10.05
C LYS A 58 -4.00 10.56 -10.63
N LEU A 59 -4.02 9.38 -10.02
CA LEU A 59 -3.30 8.20 -10.48
C LEU A 59 -4.20 7.30 -11.34
N PRO A 60 -3.64 6.57 -12.32
CA PRO A 60 -4.38 5.58 -13.07
C PRO A 60 -4.73 4.37 -12.17
N ASP A 61 -5.83 3.68 -12.48
CA ASP A 61 -6.47 2.68 -11.61
C ASP A 61 -5.51 1.53 -11.24
N GLU A 62 -4.48 1.27 -12.06
CA GLU A 62 -3.48 0.22 -11.86
C GLU A 62 -2.48 0.50 -10.73
N ILE A 63 -2.29 1.77 -10.34
CA ILE A 63 -1.34 2.17 -9.29
C ILE A 63 -1.97 3.07 -8.21
N SER A 64 -3.30 3.22 -8.25
CA SER A 64 -4.04 4.19 -7.44
C SER A 64 -4.57 3.64 -6.10
N GLU A 65 -4.23 2.41 -5.70
CA GLU A 65 -4.66 1.92 -4.38
C GLU A 65 -3.77 2.47 -3.26
N TYR A 66 -4.40 3.10 -2.26
CA TYR A 66 -3.74 3.41 -1.00
C TYR A 66 -3.63 2.15 -0.15
N PHE A 67 -2.41 1.75 0.21
CA PHE A 67 -2.19 0.57 1.04
C PHE A 67 -2.79 0.73 2.45
N ILE A 68 -3.64 -0.23 2.84
CA ILE A 68 -4.28 -0.22 4.16
C ILE A 68 -3.58 -1.22 5.07
N ARG A 69 -2.71 -0.71 5.96
CA ARG A 69 -2.10 -1.57 6.98
C ARG A 69 -3.15 -2.03 7.99
N VAL A 70 -3.11 -3.30 8.38
CA VAL A 70 -4.14 -3.98 9.18
C VAL A 70 -4.39 -3.27 10.51
N ASP A 71 -3.37 -2.82 11.22
CA ASP A 71 -3.48 -2.06 12.48
C ASP A 71 -3.99 -0.62 12.29
N LEU A 72 -3.83 -0.05 11.09
CA LEU A 72 -4.32 1.28 10.72
C LEU A 72 -5.66 1.23 9.98
N ALA A 73 -6.16 0.03 9.64
CA ALA A 73 -7.39 -0.15 8.91
C ALA A 73 -8.60 0.59 9.53
N PRO A 74 -8.73 0.71 10.86
CA PRO A 74 -9.78 1.53 11.44
C PRO A 74 -9.78 3.00 10.96
N TYR A 75 -8.61 3.57 10.68
CA TYR A 75 -8.46 4.97 10.24
C TYR A 75 -8.95 5.20 8.81
N PHE A 76 -8.83 4.19 7.94
CA PHE A 76 -9.19 4.30 6.53
C PHE A 76 -10.64 4.75 6.33
N MET A 77 -11.59 4.26 7.13
CA MET A 77 -13.01 4.62 7.02
C MET A 77 -13.31 6.11 7.31
N MET A 78 -12.36 6.84 7.90
CA MET A 78 -12.43 8.28 8.15
C MET A 78 -11.49 9.09 7.23
N SER A 79 -10.84 8.45 6.26
CA SER A 79 -9.98 9.12 5.28
C SER A 79 -10.77 9.88 4.21
N GLU A 80 -10.06 10.65 3.40
CA GLU A 80 -10.60 11.39 2.25
C GLU A 80 -10.57 10.55 0.96
N ALA A 81 -10.63 9.22 1.08
CA ALA A 81 -10.69 8.34 -0.09
C ALA A 81 -11.94 8.69 -0.93
N PRO A 82 -11.82 8.90 -2.26
CA PRO A 82 -12.94 9.32 -3.11
C PRO A 82 -14.16 8.40 -2.99
N ILE A 83 -13.92 7.09 -2.89
CA ILE A 83 -15.00 6.10 -2.70
C ILE A 83 -15.82 6.34 -1.42
N LEU A 84 -15.22 6.85 -0.34
CA LEU A 84 -15.94 7.14 0.90
C LEU A 84 -16.82 8.40 0.76
N ALA A 85 -16.39 9.36 -0.05
CA ALA A 85 -17.20 10.53 -0.40
C ALA A 85 -18.40 10.10 -1.26
N ASP A 86 -18.18 9.27 -2.28
CA ASP A 86 -19.24 8.72 -3.14
C ASP A 86 -20.28 7.94 -2.30
N ILE A 87 -19.80 7.08 -1.38
CA ILE A 87 -20.67 6.33 -0.46
C ILE A 87 -21.50 7.28 0.40
N GLN A 88 -20.86 8.30 0.98
CA GLN A 88 -21.55 9.26 1.83
C GLN A 88 -22.63 10.01 1.06
N GLU A 89 -22.32 10.50 -0.13
CA GLU A 89 -23.29 11.19 -0.99
C GLU A 89 -24.48 10.27 -1.31
N LEU A 90 -24.22 9.03 -1.70
CA LEU A 90 -25.26 8.04 -2.01
C LEU A 90 -26.16 7.72 -0.82
N ILE A 91 -25.60 7.59 0.38
CA ILE A 91 -26.36 7.36 1.62
C ILE A 91 -27.23 8.59 1.94
N LEU A 92 -26.69 9.80 1.77
CA LEU A 92 -27.42 11.05 2.05
C LEU A 92 -28.53 11.33 1.04
N LEU A 93 -28.34 10.99 -0.25
CA LEU A 93 -29.34 11.18 -1.30
C LEU A 93 -30.48 10.14 -1.24
N LYS A 94 -30.18 8.89 -0.86
CA LYS A 94 -31.18 7.80 -0.78
C LYS A 94 -31.96 7.75 0.53
N GLY A 95 -31.46 8.41 1.58
CA GLY A 95 -32.15 8.49 2.86
C GLY A 95 -33.34 9.45 2.80
N SER A 96 -34.44 9.05 2.16
CA SER A 96 -35.71 9.79 2.25
C SER A 96 -36.30 9.79 3.66
N GLU A 97 -35.82 8.90 4.52
CA GLU A 97 -36.21 8.83 5.93
C GLU A 97 -35.18 9.54 6.81
N TYR A 98 -35.62 10.61 7.48
CA TYR A 98 -34.80 11.41 8.40
C TYR A 98 -34.00 10.55 9.40
N ASN A 99 -34.63 9.49 9.94
CA ASN A 99 -34.03 8.58 10.92
C ASN A 99 -32.83 7.79 10.36
N PHE A 100 -32.85 7.44 9.06
CA PHE A 100 -31.76 6.73 8.41
C PHE A 100 -30.49 7.59 8.32
N VAL A 101 -30.66 8.85 7.87
CA VAL A 101 -29.56 9.82 7.74
C VAL A 101 -29.02 10.22 9.12
N ALA A 102 -29.90 10.42 10.10
CA ALA A 102 -29.51 10.73 11.47
C ALA A 102 -28.66 9.60 12.08
N ASN A 103 -29.10 8.35 11.96
CA ASN A 103 -28.35 7.19 12.46
C ASN A 103 -26.97 7.04 11.79
N PHE A 104 -26.87 7.25 10.47
CA PHE A 104 -25.59 7.25 9.77
C PHE A 104 -24.63 8.31 10.33
N ARG A 105 -25.08 9.56 10.46
CA ARG A 105 -24.25 10.66 10.98
C ARG A 105 -23.82 10.41 12.43
N GLU A 106 -24.72 9.90 13.26
CA GLU A 106 -24.45 9.59 14.65
C GLU A 106 -23.40 8.46 14.79
N VAL A 107 -23.58 7.35 14.09
CA VAL A 107 -22.63 6.22 14.10
C VAL A 107 -21.26 6.67 13.60
N LYS A 108 -21.20 7.43 12.49
CA LYS A 108 -19.94 7.97 11.96
C LYS A 108 -19.23 8.88 12.96
N ASN A 109 -19.97 9.77 13.65
CA ASN A 109 -19.43 10.66 14.66
C ASN A 109 -18.87 9.90 15.87
N HIS A 110 -19.61 8.91 16.39
CA HIS A 110 -19.12 8.06 17.48
C HIS A 110 -17.91 7.23 17.08
N TYR A 111 -17.87 6.74 15.85
CA TYR A 111 -16.71 6.03 15.31
C TYR A 111 -15.47 6.93 15.24
N HIS A 112 -15.61 8.17 14.76
CA HIS A 112 -14.51 9.13 14.78
C HIS A 112 -14.00 9.39 16.21
N LYS A 113 -14.91 9.57 17.18
CA LYS A 113 -14.55 9.72 18.60
C LYS A 113 -13.81 8.47 19.13
N TRP A 114 -14.28 7.26 18.80
CA TRP A 114 -13.62 6.00 19.18
C TRP A 114 -12.17 5.91 18.67
N LEU A 115 -11.88 6.41 17.47
CA LEU A 115 -10.53 6.41 16.90
C LEU A 115 -9.55 7.33 17.62
N ILE A 116 -9.99 8.55 17.96
CA ILE A 116 -9.11 9.58 18.52
C ILE A 116 -9.00 9.53 20.05
N GLN A 117 -9.87 8.75 20.70
CA GLN A 117 -9.92 8.69 22.15
C GLN A 117 -8.75 7.91 22.74
N LYS A 118 -8.12 8.50 23.78
CA LYS A 118 -6.98 7.89 24.47
C LYS A 118 -7.40 7.09 25.70
N THR A 119 -8.50 7.47 26.36
CA THR A 119 -8.92 6.79 27.59
C THR A 119 -9.66 5.48 27.25
N PRO A 120 -9.34 4.36 27.92
CA PRO A 120 -10.03 3.08 27.68
C PRO A 120 -11.53 3.15 27.96
N LYS A 121 -11.95 3.88 29.01
CA LYS A 121 -13.36 3.99 29.40
C LYS A 121 -14.21 4.66 28.32
N GLU A 122 -13.76 5.80 27.80
CA GLU A 122 -14.49 6.52 26.75
C GLU A 122 -14.44 5.74 25.43
N LYS A 123 -13.34 5.04 25.14
CA LYS A 123 -13.25 4.16 23.98
C LYS A 123 -14.29 3.04 24.03
N ILE A 124 -14.43 2.36 25.18
CA ILE A 124 -15.49 1.36 25.41
C ILE A 124 -16.88 1.98 25.24
N PHE A 125 -17.10 3.16 25.81
CA PHE A 125 -18.37 3.87 25.68
C PHE A 125 -18.75 4.09 24.20
N PHE A 126 -17.84 4.64 23.39
CA PHE A 126 -18.11 4.89 21.98
C PHE A 126 -18.28 3.60 21.17
N ALA A 127 -17.49 2.56 21.45
CA ALA A 127 -17.67 1.25 20.85
C ALA A 127 -19.08 0.71 21.13
N ASN A 128 -19.48 0.63 22.40
CA ASN A 128 -20.80 0.15 22.80
C ASN A 128 -21.95 0.98 22.21
N THR A 129 -21.80 2.30 22.12
CA THR A 129 -22.80 3.16 21.48
C THR A 129 -22.97 2.81 20.00
N ILE A 130 -21.88 2.62 19.25
CA ILE A 130 -21.94 2.18 17.84
C ILE A 130 -22.66 0.84 17.72
N ILE A 131 -22.25 -0.15 18.54
CA ILE A 131 -22.86 -1.49 18.56
C ILE A 131 -24.36 -1.38 18.77
N ASN A 132 -24.78 -0.70 19.83
CA ASN A 132 -26.19 -0.54 20.19
C ASN A 132 -26.99 0.22 19.12
N SER A 133 -26.43 1.31 18.56
CA SER A 133 -27.11 2.12 17.53
C SER A 133 -27.31 1.34 16.24
N VAL A 134 -26.35 0.48 15.88
CA VAL A 134 -26.51 -0.43 14.75
C VAL A 134 -27.55 -1.48 15.10
N GLU A 135 -27.36 -2.28 16.15
CA GLU A 135 -28.27 -3.40 16.52
C GLU A 135 -29.74 -2.99 16.69
N ARG A 136 -30.02 -1.83 17.32
CA ARG A 136 -31.41 -1.34 17.53
C ARG A 136 -32.12 -0.95 16.23
N ASN A 137 -31.39 -0.52 15.22
CA ASN A 137 -31.94 -0.02 13.97
C ASN A 137 -31.80 -1.02 12.82
N PHE A 138 -31.89 -2.33 13.12
CA PHE A 138 -31.58 -3.42 12.19
C PHE A 138 -32.32 -3.36 10.86
N SER A 139 -33.55 -2.83 10.85
CA SER A 139 -34.41 -2.66 9.67
C SER A 139 -34.00 -1.50 8.75
N PHE A 140 -33.18 -0.57 9.22
CA PHE A 140 -32.77 0.65 8.50
C PHE A 140 -31.23 0.76 8.37
N GLN A 141 -30.52 -0.36 8.43
CA GLN A 141 -29.06 -0.33 8.37
C GLN A 141 -28.57 -0.14 6.93
N ASN A 142 -27.68 0.83 6.74
CA ASN A 142 -26.82 0.87 5.56
C ASN A 142 -25.59 -0.03 5.79
N PHE A 143 -25.03 -0.52 4.69
CA PHE A 143 -23.83 -1.36 4.71
C PHE A 143 -22.64 -0.67 5.42
N TYR A 144 -22.54 0.67 5.39
CA TYR A 144 -21.43 1.40 5.99
C TYR A 144 -21.46 1.29 7.52
N ASN A 145 -22.61 1.49 8.14
CA ASN A 145 -22.78 1.30 9.58
C ASN A 145 -22.52 -0.15 10.01
N ILE A 146 -22.96 -1.12 9.21
CA ILE A 146 -22.68 -2.56 9.45
C ILE A 146 -21.17 -2.82 9.39
N ALA A 147 -20.48 -2.26 8.39
CA ALA A 147 -19.04 -2.39 8.24
C ALA A 147 -18.29 -1.73 9.42
N LEU A 148 -18.69 -0.53 9.87
CA LEU A 148 -18.10 0.10 11.06
C LEU A 148 -18.28 -0.77 12.31
N TYR A 149 -19.45 -1.40 12.46
CA TYR A 149 -19.68 -2.35 13.56
C TYR A 149 -18.73 -3.55 13.45
N GLY A 150 -18.59 -4.16 12.27
CA GLY A 150 -17.62 -5.25 12.05
C GLY A 150 -16.18 -4.85 12.38
N ILE A 151 -15.78 -3.62 12.04
CA ILE A 151 -14.45 -3.08 12.38
C ILE A 151 -14.29 -2.94 13.90
N ILE A 152 -15.29 -2.43 14.63
CA ILE A 152 -15.23 -2.37 16.09
C ILE A 152 -15.01 -3.77 16.68
N LEU A 153 -15.75 -4.78 16.22
CA LEU A 153 -15.59 -6.15 16.70
C LEU A 153 -14.25 -6.79 16.31
N THR A 154 -13.59 -6.29 15.27
CA THR A 154 -12.27 -6.79 14.83
C THR A 154 -11.12 -6.15 15.63
N TYR A 155 -11.25 -4.88 16.04
CA TYR A 155 -10.12 -4.08 16.54
C TYR A 155 -10.26 -3.56 17.96
N ASP A 156 -11.47 -3.44 18.50
CA ASP A 156 -11.66 -3.01 19.88
C ASP A 156 -11.43 -4.17 20.85
N LYS A 157 -10.46 -4.02 21.75
CA LYS A 157 -10.06 -5.09 22.69
C LYS A 157 -11.21 -5.57 23.60
N ASN A 158 -12.15 -4.70 23.94
CA ASN A 158 -13.23 -5.04 24.88
C ASN A 158 -14.46 -5.60 24.17
N SER A 159 -14.62 -5.25 22.90
CA SER A 159 -15.71 -5.74 22.04
C SER A 159 -15.25 -6.81 21.07
N TYR A 160 -14.05 -7.37 21.26
CA TYR A 160 -13.40 -8.24 20.29
C TYR A 160 -14.23 -9.51 20.04
N ASN A 161 -14.72 -9.66 18.82
CA ASN A 161 -15.47 -10.82 18.34
C ASN A 161 -15.38 -10.91 16.80
N PRO A 162 -14.27 -11.41 16.25
CA PRO A 162 -14.07 -11.34 14.81
C PRO A 162 -14.92 -12.34 14.04
N ARG A 163 -15.38 -13.43 14.66
CA ARG A 163 -16.36 -14.34 14.06
C ARG A 163 -17.65 -13.60 13.71
N LYS A 164 -18.19 -12.83 14.67
CA LYS A 164 -19.34 -11.94 14.41
C LYS A 164 -18.98 -10.83 13.43
N ALA A 165 -17.74 -10.31 13.45
CA ALA A 165 -17.30 -9.34 12.46
C ALA A 165 -17.36 -9.88 11.03
N VAL A 166 -16.93 -11.12 10.80
CA VAL A 166 -17.02 -11.81 9.50
C VAL A 166 -18.46 -11.88 9.01
N GLU A 167 -19.41 -12.28 9.87
CA GLU A 167 -20.85 -12.30 9.56
C GLU A 167 -21.36 -10.90 9.19
N LEU A 168 -20.93 -9.86 9.92
CA LEU A 168 -21.29 -8.47 9.61
C LEU A 168 -20.73 -8.02 8.25
N PHE A 169 -19.51 -8.41 7.89
CA PHE A 169 -18.94 -8.07 6.58
C PHE A 169 -19.66 -8.79 5.43
N ASP A 170 -20.06 -10.05 5.62
CA ASP A 170 -20.88 -10.78 4.63
C ASP A 170 -22.24 -10.12 4.46
N ARG A 171 -22.88 -9.73 5.56
CA ARG A 171 -24.14 -9.00 5.51
C ARG A 171 -23.98 -7.62 4.85
N ALA A 172 -22.93 -6.88 5.18
CA ALA A 172 -22.65 -5.59 4.53
C ALA A 172 -22.48 -5.77 3.01
N TYR A 173 -21.83 -6.85 2.58
CA TYR A 173 -21.69 -7.19 1.17
C TYR A 173 -23.05 -7.47 0.51
N GLU A 174 -23.91 -8.29 1.11
CA GLU A 174 -25.27 -8.54 0.61
C GLU A 174 -26.07 -7.24 0.46
N VAL A 175 -26.00 -6.35 1.45
CA VAL A 175 -26.68 -5.04 1.40
C VAL A 175 -26.15 -4.22 0.21
N VAL A 176 -24.83 -4.19 -0.04
CA VAL A 176 -24.23 -3.51 -1.19
C VAL A 176 -24.73 -4.08 -2.51
N GLN A 177 -24.85 -5.41 -2.61
CA GLN A 177 -25.36 -6.04 -3.83
C GLN A 177 -26.82 -5.67 -4.10
N SER A 178 -27.64 -5.55 -3.05
CA SER A 178 -29.05 -5.14 -3.18
C SER A 178 -29.24 -3.64 -3.49
N CYS A 179 -28.23 -2.81 -3.22
CA CYS A 179 -28.29 -1.38 -3.51
C CYS A 179 -28.32 -1.10 -5.03
N LYS A 180 -29.09 -0.10 -5.44
CA LYS A 180 -29.04 0.49 -6.80
C LYS A 180 -27.80 1.38 -6.99
N PHE A 181 -26.60 0.81 -6.87
CA PHE A 181 -25.33 1.47 -7.21
C PHE A 181 -24.85 0.97 -8.56
N SER A 182 -23.99 1.75 -9.23
CA SER A 182 -23.30 1.26 -10.42
C SER A 182 -22.37 0.11 -10.05
N ASP A 183 -22.14 -0.82 -10.98
CA ASP A 183 -21.26 -1.98 -10.74
C ASP A 183 -19.83 -1.57 -10.36
N ARG A 184 -19.33 -0.46 -10.94
CA ARG A 184 -18.03 0.12 -10.56
C ARG A 184 -17.98 0.46 -9.07
N ILE A 185 -19.02 1.09 -8.51
CA ILE A 185 -19.08 1.44 -7.09
C ILE A 185 -19.27 0.19 -6.23
N LYS A 186 -20.15 -0.73 -6.64
CA LYS A 186 -20.35 -2.01 -5.93
C LYS A 186 -19.05 -2.80 -5.83
N ASN A 187 -18.27 -2.89 -6.90
CA ASN A 187 -16.99 -3.60 -6.92
C ASN A 187 -15.98 -2.95 -5.98
N LYS A 188 -15.85 -1.61 -6.01
CA LYS A 188 -14.95 -0.89 -5.08
C LYS A 188 -15.32 -1.12 -3.61
N ILE A 189 -16.61 -1.04 -3.26
CA ILE A 189 -17.07 -1.30 -1.89
C ILE A 189 -16.85 -2.76 -1.52
N SER A 190 -17.19 -3.68 -2.43
CA SER A 190 -17.04 -5.12 -2.22
C SER A 190 -15.58 -5.52 -1.98
N TYR A 191 -14.64 -4.94 -2.73
CA TYR A 191 -13.21 -5.11 -2.50
C TYR A 191 -12.82 -4.70 -1.08
N ILE A 192 -13.23 -3.49 -0.64
CA ILE A 192 -12.95 -3.00 0.72
C ILE A 192 -13.52 -3.94 1.78
N LEU A 193 -14.78 -4.38 1.63
CA LEU A 193 -15.41 -5.31 2.57
C LEU A 193 -14.69 -6.67 2.63
N LYS A 194 -14.23 -7.20 1.49
CA LYS A 194 -13.43 -8.43 1.45
C LYS A 194 -12.08 -8.25 2.13
N VAL A 195 -11.41 -7.11 1.94
CA VAL A 195 -10.16 -6.78 2.65
C VAL A 195 -10.38 -6.77 4.18
N TYR A 196 -11.42 -6.09 4.68
CA TYR A 196 -11.74 -6.09 6.11
C TYR A 196 -12.14 -7.47 6.65
N LYS A 197 -12.89 -8.26 5.88
CA LYS A 197 -13.19 -9.65 6.22
C LYS A 197 -11.91 -10.49 6.33
N GLY A 198 -10.97 -10.30 5.41
CA GLY A 198 -9.64 -10.92 5.45
C GLY A 198 -8.85 -10.52 6.71
N PHE A 199 -8.92 -9.25 7.13
CA PHE A 199 -8.33 -8.79 8.39
C PHE A 199 -8.94 -9.46 9.62
N ALA A 200 -10.27 -9.64 9.64
CA ALA A 200 -10.92 -10.36 10.73
C ALA A 200 -10.43 -11.82 10.84
N TYR A 201 -10.30 -12.53 9.71
CA TYR A 201 -9.72 -13.88 9.70
C TYR A 201 -8.25 -13.90 10.12
N LEU A 202 -7.44 -12.93 9.69
CA LEU A 202 -6.04 -12.81 10.13
C LEU A 202 -5.92 -12.63 11.64
N LYS A 203 -6.79 -11.82 12.24
CA LYS A 203 -6.80 -11.58 13.69
C LYS A 203 -7.18 -12.82 14.49
N GLU A 204 -8.00 -13.70 13.93
CA GLU A 204 -8.35 -15.01 14.50
C GLU A 204 -7.37 -16.12 14.16
N TYR A 205 -6.26 -15.80 13.50
CA TYR A 205 -5.26 -16.78 13.05
C TYR A 205 -5.84 -17.83 12.07
N GLU A 206 -6.97 -17.54 11.42
CA GLU A 206 -7.60 -18.39 10.39
C GLU A 206 -6.98 -18.12 9.01
N TYR A 207 -5.66 -18.34 8.90
CA TYR A 207 -4.85 -17.91 7.75
C TYR A 207 -5.30 -18.48 6.40
N LEU A 208 -5.81 -19.71 6.36
CA LEU A 208 -6.36 -20.30 5.13
C LEU A 208 -7.59 -19.53 4.63
N LYS A 209 -8.52 -19.18 5.54
CA LYS A 209 -9.71 -18.40 5.17
C LYS A 209 -9.36 -16.96 4.84
N ALA A 210 -8.38 -16.38 5.55
CA ALA A 210 -7.83 -15.07 5.21
C ALA A 210 -7.26 -15.05 3.79
N LEU A 211 -6.39 -16.01 3.45
CA LEU A 211 -5.81 -16.15 2.11
C LEU A 211 -6.89 -16.27 1.03
N GLN A 212 -7.88 -17.13 1.24
CA GLN A 212 -8.99 -17.30 0.30
C GLN A 212 -9.77 -15.99 0.12
N THR A 213 -10.03 -15.27 1.21
CA THR A 213 -10.74 -13.99 1.18
C THR A 213 -9.95 -12.90 0.45
N PHE A 214 -8.63 -12.84 0.61
CA PHE A 214 -7.80 -11.91 -0.15
C PHE A 214 -7.70 -12.28 -1.63
N LYS A 215 -7.69 -13.57 -1.98
CA LYS A 215 -7.80 -14.01 -3.38
C LYS A 215 -9.13 -13.59 -4.01
N GLU A 216 -10.24 -13.69 -3.28
CA GLU A 216 -11.53 -13.17 -3.73
C GLU A 216 -11.50 -11.65 -3.92
N ALA A 217 -10.83 -10.91 -3.03
CA ALA A 217 -10.63 -9.47 -3.19
C ALA A 217 -9.84 -9.15 -4.46
N LEU A 218 -8.76 -9.90 -4.75
CA LEU A 218 -7.99 -9.77 -5.99
C LEU A 218 -8.81 -10.12 -7.24
N GLY A 219 -9.76 -11.06 -7.14
CA GLY A 219 -10.72 -11.33 -8.21
C GLY A 219 -11.66 -10.15 -8.53
N ILE A 220 -11.86 -9.23 -7.58
CA ILE A 220 -12.66 -8.00 -7.77
C ILE A 220 -11.76 -6.85 -8.24
N ASN A 221 -10.56 -6.72 -7.67
CA ASN A 221 -9.56 -5.73 -8.04
C ASN A 221 -8.19 -6.40 -8.19
N ALA A 222 -7.80 -6.71 -9.43
CA ALA A 222 -6.56 -7.41 -9.74
C ALA A 222 -5.30 -6.60 -9.38
N ASN A 223 -5.42 -5.27 -9.21
CA ASN A 223 -4.34 -4.38 -8.78
C ASN A 223 -4.40 -4.10 -7.27
N GLY A 224 -5.11 -4.95 -6.52
CA GLY A 224 -5.37 -4.85 -5.10
C GLY A 224 -4.13 -5.08 -4.23
N VAL A 225 -3.17 -4.14 -4.17
CA VAL A 225 -1.91 -4.26 -3.43
C VAL A 225 -2.09 -4.54 -1.94
N THR A 226 -3.16 -4.02 -1.31
CA THR A 226 -3.49 -4.40 0.08
C THR A 226 -3.80 -5.90 0.14
N ALA A 227 -4.64 -6.41 -0.76
CA ALA A 227 -4.97 -7.82 -0.81
C ALA A 227 -3.75 -8.69 -1.15
N TYR A 228 -2.86 -8.26 -2.07
CA TYR A 228 -1.60 -8.96 -2.34
C TYR A 228 -0.72 -9.08 -1.09
N PHE A 229 -0.52 -7.98 -0.36
CA PHE A 229 0.30 -7.98 0.86
C PHE A 229 -0.21 -8.98 1.90
N TYR A 230 -1.52 -8.95 2.17
CA TYR A 230 -2.08 -9.81 3.19
C TYR A 230 -2.35 -11.24 2.71
N ALA A 231 -2.47 -11.48 1.41
CA ALA A 231 -2.39 -12.80 0.81
C ALA A 231 -0.98 -13.39 0.97
N ALA A 232 0.08 -12.61 0.74
CA ALA A 232 1.46 -13.03 0.99
C ALA A 232 1.65 -13.43 2.45
N LEU A 233 1.24 -12.57 3.38
CA LEU A 233 1.36 -12.83 4.82
C LEU A 233 0.58 -14.09 5.24
N SER A 234 -0.64 -14.27 4.72
CA SER A 234 -1.47 -15.44 5.00
C SER A 234 -0.86 -16.73 4.43
N ALA A 235 -0.36 -16.68 3.19
CA ALA A 235 0.33 -17.80 2.53
C ALA A 235 1.60 -18.20 3.30
N ARG A 236 2.35 -17.19 3.77
CA ARG A 236 3.49 -17.42 4.64
C ARG A 236 3.07 -18.14 5.93
N TYR A 237 2.04 -17.69 6.65
CA TYR A 237 1.63 -18.33 7.91
C TYR A 237 1.12 -19.78 7.78
N ILE A 238 0.80 -20.23 6.57
CA ILE A 238 0.45 -21.64 6.27
C ILE A 238 1.61 -22.40 5.59
N ASP A 239 2.83 -21.86 5.70
CA ASP A 239 4.07 -22.41 5.15
C ASP A 239 4.07 -22.63 3.62
N ASN A 240 3.25 -21.85 2.90
CA ASN A 240 3.30 -21.78 1.43
C ASN A 240 4.23 -20.64 0.99
N PHE A 241 5.53 -20.89 1.09
CA PHE A 241 6.59 -19.90 0.83
C PHE A 241 6.60 -19.43 -0.62
N ASP A 242 6.43 -20.33 -1.59
CA ASP A 242 6.42 -20.00 -3.03
C ASP A 242 5.29 -19.01 -3.37
N LEU A 243 4.08 -19.29 -2.89
CA LEU A 243 2.94 -18.40 -3.12
C LEU A 243 3.12 -17.05 -2.40
N SER A 244 3.71 -17.06 -1.20
CA SER A 244 4.06 -15.81 -0.51
C SER A 244 5.06 -15.00 -1.31
N TYR A 245 6.09 -15.64 -1.87
CA TYR A 245 7.10 -15.01 -2.70
C TYR A 245 6.50 -14.39 -3.96
N ASP A 246 5.62 -15.12 -4.65
CA ASP A 246 4.92 -14.62 -5.84
C ASP A 246 4.12 -13.34 -5.54
N TYR A 247 3.40 -13.31 -4.41
CA TYR A 247 2.68 -12.10 -4.00
C TYR A 247 3.60 -10.95 -3.58
N LEU A 248 4.74 -11.24 -2.94
CA LEU A 248 5.73 -10.21 -2.61
C LEU A 248 6.35 -9.59 -3.87
N ARG A 249 6.53 -10.38 -4.93
CA ARG A 249 6.94 -9.89 -6.25
C ARG A 249 5.92 -8.90 -6.83
N GLU A 250 4.62 -9.20 -6.76
CA GLU A 250 3.58 -8.26 -7.24
C GLU A 250 3.61 -6.92 -6.49
N ILE A 251 3.91 -6.93 -5.19
CA ILE A 251 4.00 -5.70 -4.38
C ILE A 251 5.18 -4.83 -4.81
N ILE A 252 6.36 -5.42 -5.02
CA ILE A 252 7.53 -4.65 -5.48
C ILE A 252 7.34 -4.15 -6.92
N GLU A 253 6.70 -4.93 -7.79
CA GLU A 253 6.36 -4.49 -9.15
C GLU A 253 5.35 -3.35 -9.16
N PHE A 254 4.38 -3.35 -8.24
CA PHE A 254 3.46 -2.23 -8.06
C PHE A 254 4.19 -0.93 -7.66
N ASP A 255 5.13 -1.00 -6.72
CA ASP A 255 5.98 0.15 -6.37
C ASP A 255 6.86 0.58 -7.57
N ARG A 256 7.43 -0.37 -8.34
CA ARG A 256 8.18 -0.06 -9.58
C ARG A 256 7.32 0.65 -10.62
N ALA A 257 6.06 0.22 -10.81
CA ALA A 257 5.13 0.85 -11.73
C ALA A 257 4.83 2.31 -11.32
N ARG A 258 4.69 2.57 -10.01
CA ARG A 258 4.55 3.93 -9.47
C ARG A 258 5.77 4.80 -9.77
N PHE A 259 6.97 4.29 -9.54
CA PHE A 259 8.20 5.03 -9.86
C PHE A 259 8.33 5.31 -11.35
N ARG A 260 8.05 4.31 -12.19
CA ARG A 260 8.04 4.45 -13.65
C ARG A 260 7.07 5.53 -14.10
N TYR A 261 5.86 5.55 -13.54
CA TYR A 261 4.88 6.60 -13.82
C TYR A 261 5.45 7.98 -13.48
N ALA A 262 5.95 8.18 -12.25
CA ALA A 262 6.48 9.48 -11.84
C ALA A 262 7.67 9.94 -12.70
N ILE A 263 8.56 9.02 -13.06
CA ILE A 263 9.75 9.29 -13.89
C ILE A 263 9.34 9.64 -15.32
N ASN A 264 8.44 8.88 -15.94
CA ASN A 264 8.00 9.12 -17.32
C ASN A 264 7.28 10.46 -17.48
N PHE A 265 6.51 10.88 -16.46
CA PHE A 265 5.80 12.15 -16.47
C PHE A 265 6.60 13.33 -15.87
N ASN A 266 7.90 13.15 -15.60
CA ASN A 266 8.79 14.17 -15.05
C ASN A 266 8.29 14.78 -13.71
N GLN A 267 7.66 13.97 -12.86
CA GLN A 267 7.03 14.43 -11.61
C GLN A 267 7.89 14.13 -10.38
N LEU A 268 8.90 14.96 -10.11
CA LEU A 268 9.82 14.74 -8.99
C LEU A 268 9.11 14.64 -7.63
N LYS A 269 8.15 15.54 -7.36
CA LYS A 269 7.36 15.51 -6.11
C LYS A 269 6.59 14.20 -5.94
N LEU A 270 6.08 13.64 -7.03
CA LEU A 270 5.36 12.37 -7.01
C LEU A 270 6.33 11.21 -6.79
N PHE A 271 7.49 11.23 -7.46
CA PHE A 271 8.56 10.27 -7.24
C PHE A 271 8.99 10.25 -5.77
N SER A 272 9.25 11.42 -5.18
CA SER A 272 9.62 11.53 -3.76
C SER A 272 8.52 11.01 -2.85
N PHE A 273 7.26 11.32 -3.15
CA PHE A 273 6.13 10.80 -2.38
C PHE A 273 6.05 9.27 -2.44
N PHE A 274 6.19 8.65 -3.62
CA PHE A 274 6.21 7.19 -3.75
C PHE A 274 7.43 6.57 -3.08
N TYR A 275 8.58 7.22 -3.13
CA TYR A 275 9.79 6.76 -2.46
C TYR A 275 9.61 6.73 -0.95
N GLU A 276 9.01 7.77 -0.37
CA GLU A 276 8.75 7.85 1.08
C GLU A 276 7.63 6.91 1.55
N ASN A 277 6.75 6.48 0.65
CA ASN A 277 5.53 5.72 0.96
C ASN A 277 5.44 4.40 0.19
N ALA A 278 6.59 3.82 -0.17
CA ALA A 278 6.62 2.54 -0.86
C ALA A 278 5.97 1.46 0.00
N ILE A 279 5.15 0.63 -0.62
CA ILE A 279 4.37 -0.37 0.10
C ILE A 279 5.28 -1.49 0.60
N PHE A 280 6.30 -1.82 -0.19
CA PHE A 280 7.26 -2.87 0.13
C PHE A 280 7.97 -2.66 1.48
N TYR A 281 8.09 -1.43 1.97
CA TYR A 281 8.63 -1.17 3.32
C TYR A 281 7.83 -1.84 4.43
N ASN A 282 6.53 -2.02 4.24
CA ASN A 282 5.66 -2.65 5.24
C ASN A 282 5.98 -4.14 5.43
N VAL A 283 6.65 -4.80 4.47
CA VAL A 283 7.10 -6.20 4.61
C VAL A 283 7.97 -6.32 5.86
N PHE A 284 8.87 -5.35 6.08
CA PHE A 284 9.78 -5.32 7.23
C PHE A 284 9.12 -4.93 8.56
N THR A 285 7.85 -4.52 8.55
CA THR A 285 7.07 -4.29 9.77
C THR A 285 6.42 -5.59 10.30
N GLU A 286 6.31 -6.61 9.45
CA GLU A 286 5.62 -7.86 9.75
C GLU A 286 6.61 -8.99 9.98
N ASN A 287 6.82 -9.36 11.24
CA ASN A 287 7.77 -10.42 11.63
C ASN A 287 7.46 -11.79 10.99
N GLY A 288 6.25 -12.03 10.50
CA GLY A 288 5.88 -13.27 9.80
C GLY A 288 6.74 -13.54 8.57
N PHE A 289 7.27 -12.50 7.93
CA PHE A 289 8.14 -12.61 6.76
C PHE A 289 9.61 -12.89 7.09
N ALA A 290 10.01 -12.95 8.37
CA ALA A 290 11.44 -13.08 8.73
C ALA A 290 12.12 -14.32 8.12
N GLN A 291 11.40 -15.44 8.00
CA GLN A 291 11.93 -16.67 7.39
C GLN A 291 12.13 -16.58 5.87
N LEU A 292 11.46 -15.62 5.21
CA LEU A 292 11.62 -15.35 3.78
C LEU A 292 12.77 -14.38 3.50
N LEU A 293 13.59 -14.03 4.49
CA LEU A 293 14.70 -13.09 4.30
C LEU A 293 15.64 -13.49 3.15
N PRO A 294 16.08 -14.76 2.99
CA PRO A 294 16.93 -15.14 1.87
C PRO A 294 16.26 -14.90 0.50
N ASP A 295 14.97 -15.26 0.39
CA ASP A 295 14.20 -15.11 -0.85
C ASP A 295 13.94 -13.63 -1.16
N LEU A 296 13.64 -12.83 -0.14
CA LEU A 296 13.49 -11.38 -0.25
C LEU A 296 14.79 -10.71 -0.70
N ASP A 297 15.93 -11.10 -0.11
CA ASP A 297 17.23 -10.58 -0.51
C ASP A 297 17.54 -10.95 -1.97
N PHE A 298 17.25 -12.19 -2.37
CA PHE A 298 17.36 -12.62 -3.76
C PHE A 298 16.44 -11.82 -4.69
N LEU A 299 15.16 -11.64 -4.35
CA LEU A 299 14.19 -10.85 -5.11
C LEU A 299 14.71 -9.42 -5.33
N ILE A 300 15.09 -8.73 -4.26
CA ILE A 300 15.58 -7.36 -4.31
C ILE A 300 16.85 -7.28 -5.17
N LYS A 301 17.82 -8.17 -4.95
CA LYS A 301 19.08 -8.18 -5.70
C LYS A 301 18.91 -8.55 -7.17
N SER A 302 17.97 -9.43 -7.50
CA SER A 302 17.67 -9.81 -8.89
C SER A 302 17.12 -8.64 -9.71
N LEU A 303 16.54 -7.64 -9.04
CA LEU A 303 16.04 -6.41 -9.64
C LEU A 303 17.10 -5.31 -9.75
N TYR A 304 18.30 -5.52 -9.22
CA TYR A 304 19.42 -4.59 -9.40
C TYR A 304 19.91 -4.68 -10.84
N SER A 305 19.95 -3.54 -11.53
CA SER A 305 20.18 -3.51 -12.97
C SER A 305 21.62 -3.20 -13.38
N GLY A 306 22.58 -3.24 -12.47
CA GLY A 306 23.97 -2.95 -12.82
C GLY A 306 24.96 -2.98 -11.66
N GLU A 307 26.17 -2.51 -11.99
CA GLU A 307 27.26 -2.32 -11.05
C GLU A 307 26.90 -1.30 -9.96
N PRO A 308 27.55 -1.37 -8.78
CA PRO A 308 27.46 -0.33 -7.77
C PRO A 308 27.67 1.07 -8.37
N ASN A 309 26.93 2.07 -7.88
CA ASN A 309 27.01 3.49 -8.30
C ASN A 309 26.48 3.79 -9.72
N SER A 310 25.62 2.94 -10.28
CA SER A 310 25.05 3.16 -11.62
C SER A 310 24.23 4.46 -11.76
N MET A 311 23.59 4.96 -10.69
CA MET A 311 22.98 6.29 -10.67
C MET A 311 23.97 7.43 -10.88
N GLU A 312 25.16 7.36 -10.26
CA GLU A 312 26.21 8.38 -10.41
C GLU A 312 26.78 8.39 -11.83
N VAL A 313 26.95 7.19 -12.41
CA VAL A 313 27.32 7.05 -13.83
C VAL A 313 26.26 7.67 -14.74
N THR A 314 24.98 7.43 -14.46
CA THR A 314 23.85 8.00 -15.22
C THR A 314 23.84 9.53 -15.08
N TYR A 315 24.07 10.06 -13.89
CA TYR A 315 24.20 11.50 -13.65
C TYR A 315 25.36 12.11 -14.42
N SER A 316 26.53 11.47 -14.41
CA SER A 316 27.72 11.94 -15.13
C SER A 316 27.49 11.99 -16.64
N LYS A 317 26.80 10.98 -17.20
CA LYS A 317 26.39 10.97 -18.61
C LYS A 317 25.42 12.10 -18.95
N LEU A 318 24.47 12.40 -18.06
CA LEU A 318 23.55 13.52 -18.22
C LEU A 318 24.27 14.88 -18.19
N ILE A 319 25.24 15.06 -17.29
CA ILE A 319 26.06 16.28 -17.25
C ILE A 319 26.88 16.44 -18.53
N ASN A 320 27.46 15.35 -19.04
CA ASN A 320 28.18 15.38 -20.31
C ASN A 320 27.26 15.78 -21.47
N LEU A 321 26.05 15.19 -21.56
CA LEU A 321 25.04 15.56 -22.55
C LEU A 321 24.68 17.05 -22.48
N ASP A 322 24.47 17.59 -21.28
CA ASP A 322 24.13 19.00 -21.10
C ASP A 322 25.29 19.97 -21.41
N ASN A 323 26.53 19.50 -21.37
CA ASN A 323 27.71 20.29 -21.74
C ASN A 323 28.02 20.27 -23.25
N LEU A 324 27.35 19.42 -24.03
CA LEU A 324 27.51 19.39 -25.48
C LEU A 324 26.99 20.68 -26.12
N ARG A 325 27.67 21.12 -27.19
CA ARG A 325 27.25 22.28 -28.01
C ARG A 325 26.14 21.90 -28.98
N ILE A 326 25.04 21.36 -28.47
CA ILE A 326 23.88 20.88 -29.25
C ILE A 326 22.54 21.45 -28.73
N LYS A 327 22.59 22.43 -27.81
CA LYS A 327 21.40 23.01 -27.19
C LYS A 327 20.48 23.72 -28.18
N GLU A 328 20.99 24.13 -29.33
CA GLU A 328 20.20 24.71 -30.42
C GLU A 328 19.18 23.74 -31.02
N PHE A 329 19.41 22.43 -30.90
CA PHE A 329 18.49 21.38 -31.38
C PHE A 329 17.45 20.99 -30.32
N PHE A 330 17.50 21.56 -29.11
CA PHE A 330 16.63 21.17 -28.01
C PHE A 330 15.31 21.94 -28.08
N ASN A 331 14.20 21.20 -27.95
CA ASN A 331 12.88 21.79 -27.71
C ASN A 331 12.56 21.82 -26.21
N ASP A 332 11.44 22.47 -25.85
CA ASP A 332 10.97 22.57 -24.47
C ASP A 332 10.75 21.21 -23.79
N SER A 333 10.47 20.15 -24.54
CA SER A 333 10.37 18.79 -23.99
C SER A 333 11.73 18.31 -23.51
N VAL A 334 12.77 18.43 -24.34
CA VAL A 334 14.14 18.05 -23.99
C VAL A 334 14.62 18.80 -22.77
N PHE A 335 14.43 20.13 -22.72
CA PHE A 335 14.84 20.93 -21.57
C PHE A 335 14.16 20.48 -20.28
N ARG A 336 12.85 20.21 -20.32
CA ARG A 336 12.11 19.71 -19.14
C ARG A 336 12.60 18.34 -18.67
N GLU A 337 12.91 17.44 -19.60
CA GLU A 337 13.43 16.11 -19.25
C GLU A 337 14.84 16.17 -18.66
N ILE A 338 15.75 16.96 -19.24
CA ILE A 338 17.09 17.18 -18.70
C ILE A 338 17.00 17.77 -17.29
N GLN A 339 16.15 18.78 -17.09
CA GLN A 339 15.99 19.41 -15.78
C GLN A 339 15.46 18.42 -14.74
N PHE A 340 14.41 17.66 -15.08
CA PHE A 340 13.87 16.62 -14.20
C PHE A 340 14.94 15.58 -13.83
N LEU A 341 15.65 15.03 -14.83
CA LEU A 341 16.68 14.02 -14.60
C LEU A 341 17.81 14.58 -13.72
N LYS A 342 18.23 15.84 -13.94
CA LYS A 342 19.26 16.49 -13.13
C LYS A 342 18.83 16.61 -11.68
N GLU A 343 17.66 17.18 -11.42
CA GLU A 343 17.15 17.38 -10.06
C GLU A 343 16.96 16.04 -9.33
N ALA A 344 16.37 15.05 -10.01
CA ALA A 344 16.13 13.73 -9.44
C ALA A 344 17.46 13.01 -9.14
N LEU A 345 18.34 12.88 -10.12
CA LEU A 345 19.61 12.18 -9.94
C LEU A 345 20.50 12.90 -8.93
N ASP A 346 20.56 14.23 -8.92
CA ASP A 346 21.33 14.97 -7.92
C ASP A 346 20.85 14.67 -6.50
N HIS A 347 19.53 14.62 -6.29
CA HIS A 347 18.93 14.32 -4.99
C HIS A 347 19.09 12.85 -4.55
N TYR A 348 19.07 11.89 -5.48
CA TYR A 348 18.99 10.47 -5.16
C TYR A 348 20.27 9.65 -5.42
N LYS A 349 21.25 10.16 -6.20
CA LYS A 349 22.44 9.38 -6.61
C LYS A 349 23.31 8.87 -5.46
N LEU A 350 23.31 9.55 -4.32
CA LEU A 350 24.09 9.16 -3.13
C LEU A 350 23.27 8.35 -2.12
N LYS A 351 21.97 8.15 -2.35
CA LYS A 351 21.11 7.41 -1.42
C LYS A 351 21.33 5.92 -1.59
N ASN A 352 21.94 5.30 -0.58
CA ASN A 352 22.14 3.87 -0.51
C ASN A 352 20.86 3.14 -0.03
N SER A 353 19.81 3.15 -0.85
CA SER A 353 18.54 2.47 -0.57
C SER A 353 18.26 1.41 -1.62
N GLY A 354 17.80 0.24 -1.20
CA GLY A 354 17.46 -0.88 -2.08
C GLY A 354 16.42 -0.49 -3.13
N LEU A 355 15.42 0.34 -2.78
CA LEU A 355 14.45 0.81 -3.77
C LEU A 355 15.06 1.77 -4.79
N ILE A 356 16.01 2.61 -4.38
CA ILE A 356 16.74 3.46 -5.33
C ILE A 356 17.49 2.58 -6.33
N ARG A 357 18.17 1.53 -5.85
CA ARG A 357 18.88 0.56 -6.68
C ARG A 357 17.96 -0.18 -7.66
N ILE A 358 16.72 -0.47 -7.26
CA ILE A 358 15.72 -1.12 -8.11
C ILE A 358 15.23 -0.20 -9.24
N VAL A 359 15.17 1.12 -9.01
CA VAL A 359 14.65 2.08 -10.00
C VAL A 359 15.73 2.71 -10.87
N GLU A 360 17.01 2.44 -10.64
CA GLU A 360 18.11 3.03 -11.43
C GLU A 360 17.97 2.75 -12.91
N GLN A 361 17.53 1.53 -13.27
CA GLN A 361 17.30 1.18 -14.67
C GLN A 361 16.31 2.12 -15.33
N ILE A 362 15.26 2.55 -14.61
CA ILE A 362 14.21 3.40 -15.15
C ILE A 362 14.78 4.79 -15.49
N PHE A 363 15.67 5.33 -14.64
CA PHE A 363 16.39 6.57 -14.93
C PHE A 363 17.33 6.42 -16.13
N ARG A 364 18.05 5.30 -16.20
CA ARG A 364 18.95 4.99 -17.32
C ARG A 364 18.19 4.89 -18.63
N ASP A 365 17.11 4.13 -18.66
CA ASP A 365 16.25 3.94 -19.84
C ASP A 365 15.68 5.29 -20.32
N LYS A 366 15.26 6.14 -19.38
CA LYS A 366 14.79 7.49 -19.71
C LYS A 366 15.89 8.36 -20.32
N LEU A 367 17.11 8.32 -19.79
CA LEU A 367 18.25 9.03 -20.37
C LEU A 367 18.59 8.51 -21.78
N VAL A 368 18.59 7.20 -21.99
CA VAL A 368 18.84 6.60 -23.32
C VAL A 368 17.77 7.06 -24.31
N THR A 369 16.49 6.96 -23.94
CA THR A 369 15.37 7.41 -24.77
C THR A 369 15.49 8.91 -25.12
N LEU A 370 15.91 9.74 -24.15
CA LEU A 370 16.14 11.17 -24.38
C LEU A 370 17.29 11.42 -25.37
N ILE A 371 18.39 10.67 -25.27
CA ILE A 371 19.53 10.77 -26.19
C ILE A 371 19.09 10.39 -27.61
N GLU A 372 18.34 9.30 -27.76
CA GLU A 372 17.80 8.87 -29.06
C GLU A 372 16.85 9.93 -29.64
N TYR A 373 16.00 10.53 -28.82
CA TYR A 373 15.12 11.62 -29.25
C TYR A 373 15.90 12.84 -29.73
N ILE A 374 16.92 13.27 -28.98
CA ILE A 374 17.82 14.36 -29.38
C ILE A 374 18.52 14.03 -30.71
N ARG A 375 19.00 12.79 -30.89
CA ARG A 375 19.64 12.35 -32.14
C ARG A 375 18.69 12.50 -33.33
N ASN A 376 17.44 12.08 -33.18
CA ASN A 376 16.43 12.19 -34.23
C ASN A 376 16.11 13.67 -34.57
N LEU A 377 16.09 14.57 -33.57
CA LEU A 377 15.90 16.01 -33.81
C LEU A 377 17.05 16.59 -34.64
N ILE A 378 18.29 16.21 -34.32
CA ILE A 378 19.48 16.62 -35.07
C ILE A 378 19.44 16.08 -36.50
N GLU A 379 19.16 14.78 -36.68
CA GLU A 379 19.06 14.15 -38.00
C GLU A 379 18.00 14.84 -38.86
N THR A 380 16.82 15.11 -38.30
CA THR A 380 15.72 15.78 -39.01
C THR A 380 16.11 17.18 -39.47
N HIS A 381 16.76 17.96 -38.60
CA HIS A 381 17.20 19.31 -38.93
C HIS A 381 18.17 19.34 -40.13
N TYR A 382 19.17 18.44 -40.15
CA TYR A 382 20.10 18.36 -41.28
C TYR A 382 19.45 17.80 -42.55
N PHE A 383 18.51 16.86 -42.44
CA PHE A 383 17.75 16.36 -43.59
C PHE A 383 16.86 17.43 -44.23
N GLU A 384 16.27 18.32 -43.44
CA GLU A 384 15.48 19.44 -43.95
C GLU A 384 16.35 20.45 -44.70
N GLN A 385 17.53 20.79 -44.16
CA GLN A 385 18.49 21.67 -44.86
C GLN A 385 18.94 21.12 -46.21
N ILE A 386 19.20 19.81 -46.31
CA ILE A 386 19.61 19.16 -47.56
C ILE A 386 18.48 19.16 -48.62
N LYS A 387 17.21 19.23 -48.21
CA LYS A 387 16.07 19.28 -49.16
C LYS A 387 15.76 20.69 -49.66
N GLU A 388 16.21 21.72 -48.95
CA GLU A 388 16.03 23.13 -49.31
C GLU A 388 17.15 23.65 -50.23
N GLU A 389 18.27 22.95 -50.31
CA GLU A 389 19.34 23.09 -51.33
C GLU A 389 19.02 22.31 -52.61
#